data_AF-A0A6C2U4E1-F1
#
_entry.id   AF-A0A6C2U4E1-F1
#
_cell.length_a   1.000
_cell.length_b   1.000
_cell.length_c   1.000
_cell.angle_alpha   90.00
_cell.angle_beta   90.00
_cell.angle_gamma   90.00
#
_symmetry.space_group_name_H-M   'P 1'
#
loop_
_entity.id
_entity.type
_entity.pdbx_description
1 polymer ?
#
loop_
_entity_poly.entity_id
_entity_poly.type
_entity_poly.pdbx_seq_one_letter_code
_entity_poly.pdbx_strand_id
1 'polypeptide(L)'
;MKEPTYFQNDCVFEVKADCYNGDSGDEIKPVLWGFCNGDMQDDTTEEPWTIDPKHLPIGTKVEIKFPHCPECDLSQEVCDCGFDWETWIKNTYG
;
A
#
# COMPACT_ATOMS: atom_id res chain seq x y z
N MET A 1 5.06 7.32 -27.30
CA MET A 1 6.27 6.55 -26.98
C MET A 1 5.81 5.20 -26.46
N LYS A 2 6.30 4.08 -27.02
CA LYS A 2 6.06 2.75 -26.42
C LYS A 2 6.88 2.69 -25.14
N GLU A 3 6.26 2.32 -24.02
CA GLU A 3 7.03 2.06 -22.80
C GLU A 3 8.07 0.96 -23.09
N PRO A 4 9.34 1.13 -22.66
CA PRO A 4 10.31 0.06 -22.77
C PRO A 4 9.82 -1.13 -21.96
N THR A 5 9.78 -2.31 -22.60
CA THR A 5 9.27 -3.59 -22.09
C THR A 5 10.18 -4.24 -21.03
N TYR A 6 10.87 -3.46 -20.21
CA TYR A 6 11.95 -3.94 -19.32
C TYR A 6 11.74 -3.60 -17.83
N PHE A 7 10.54 -3.18 -17.43
CA PHE A 7 10.23 -2.99 -16.01
C PHE A 7 9.67 -4.30 -15.43
N GLN A 8 10.36 -4.82 -14.43
CA GLN A 8 9.85 -5.89 -13.57
C GLN A 8 9.57 -5.28 -12.20
N ASN A 9 8.43 -5.64 -11.60
CA ASN A 9 8.12 -5.24 -10.24
C ASN A 9 8.93 -6.11 -9.28
N ASP A 10 10.20 -5.76 -9.11
CA ASP A 10 11.10 -6.49 -8.20
C ASP A 10 10.79 -6.22 -6.73
N CYS A 11 10.09 -5.14 -6.42
CA CYS A 11 9.55 -4.88 -5.10
C CYS A 11 8.10 -4.41 -5.22
N VAL A 12 7.26 -4.86 -4.28
CA VAL A 12 5.87 -4.43 -4.11
C VAL A 12 5.69 -4.02 -2.66
N PHE A 13 5.11 -2.84 -2.45
CA PHE A 13 4.77 -2.33 -1.13
C PHE A 13 3.29 -1.97 -1.11
N GLU A 14 2.60 -2.36 -0.04
CA GLU A 14 1.17 -2.12 0.14
C GLU A 14 0.90 -1.68 1.58
N VAL A 15 0.10 -0.62 1.74
CA VAL A 15 -0.37 -0.22 3.07
C VAL A 15 -1.52 -1.14 3.45
N LYS A 16 -1.30 -1.97 4.47
CA LYS A 16 -2.28 -2.90 5.03
C LYS A 16 -2.86 -2.36 6.32
N ALA A 17 -3.98 -2.94 6.73
CA ALA A 17 -4.66 -2.65 7.97
C ALA A 17 -4.25 -3.67 9.04
N ASP A 18 -3.47 -3.26 10.03
CA ASP A 18 -3.37 -4.05 11.26
C ASP A 18 -4.69 -3.91 12.02
N CYS A 19 -5.51 -4.97 11.98
CA CYS A 19 -6.87 -5.00 12.51
C CYS A 19 -6.95 -5.56 13.94
N TYR A 20 -5.82 -5.86 14.58
CA TYR A 20 -5.76 -6.48 15.92
C TYR A 20 -5.00 -5.61 16.94
N ASN A 21 -4.85 -4.33 16.66
CA ASN A 21 -4.09 -3.39 17.48
C ASN A 21 -4.98 -2.70 18.55
N GLY A 22 -4.34 -2.06 19.53
CA GLY A 22 -5.01 -1.41 20.68
C GLY A 22 -5.39 -2.37 21.82
N ASP A 23 -5.66 -1.82 23.01
CA ASP A 23 -5.94 -2.61 24.23
C ASP A 23 -7.19 -3.52 24.11
N SER A 24 -8.08 -3.22 23.15
CA SER A 24 -9.29 -4.01 22.85
C SER A 24 -9.22 -4.80 21.54
N GLY A 25 -8.18 -4.61 20.71
CA GLY A 25 -8.07 -5.28 19.40
C GLY A 25 -9.02 -4.73 18.33
N ASP A 26 -9.51 -3.49 18.50
CA ASP A 26 -10.51 -2.88 17.60
C ASP A 26 -9.94 -1.72 16.76
N GLU A 27 -8.67 -1.35 16.98
CA GLU A 27 -8.04 -0.23 16.29
C GLU A 27 -7.45 -0.66 14.94
N ILE A 28 -7.80 0.05 13.87
CA ILE A 28 -7.16 -0.11 12.56
C ILE A 28 -5.94 0.80 12.50
N LYS A 29 -4.75 0.22 12.35
CA LYS A 29 -3.52 1.00 12.09
C LYS A 29 -2.95 0.69 10.71
N PRO A 30 -2.50 1.71 9.97
CA PRO A 30 -1.82 1.50 8.69
C PRO A 30 -0.43 0.94 8.94
N VAL A 31 -0.12 -0.22 8.36
CA VAL A 31 1.22 -0.83 8.35
C VAL A 31 1.70 -0.98 6.91
N LEU A 32 2.97 -0.68 6.65
CA LEU A 32 3.53 -0.93 5.32
C LEU A 32 4.01 -2.37 5.26
N TRP A 33 3.37 -3.16 4.40
CA TRP A 33 3.83 -4.51 4.03
C TRP A 33 4.67 -4.42 2.76
N GLY A 34 5.83 -5.09 2.76
CA GLY A 34 6.74 -5.11 1.62
C GLY A 34 7.15 -6.52 1.23
N PHE A 35 7.32 -6.74 -0.08
CA PHE A 35 7.96 -7.92 -0.63
C PHE A 35 8.93 -7.50 -1.74
N CYS A 36 10.16 -7.98 -1.69
CA CYS A 36 11.17 -7.80 -2.75
C CYS A 36 11.71 -9.15 -3.22
N ASN A 37 11.92 -9.28 -4.53
CA ASN A 37 12.51 -10.48 -5.14
C ASN A 37 13.91 -10.72 -4.57
N GLY A 38 14.10 -11.89 -3.95
CA GLY A 38 15.35 -12.28 -3.30
C GLY A 38 15.43 -11.90 -1.82
N ASP A 39 14.43 -11.18 -1.29
CA ASP A 39 14.22 -11.06 0.14
C ASP A 39 13.42 -12.27 0.64
N MET A 40 13.97 -12.97 1.64
CA MET A 40 13.37 -14.18 2.21
C MET A 40 12.46 -13.87 3.41
N GLN A 41 12.26 -12.59 3.75
CA GLN A 41 11.36 -12.15 4.80
C GLN A 41 10.36 -11.12 4.28
N ASP A 42 9.10 -11.33 4.64
CA ASP A 42 8.06 -10.34 4.58
C ASP A 42 8.08 -9.52 5.88
N ASP A 43 8.48 -8.26 5.77
CA ASP A 43 8.53 -7.35 6.91
C ASP A 43 7.32 -6.41 6.90
N THR A 44 6.70 -6.26 8.07
CA THR A 44 5.73 -5.21 8.37
C THR A 44 6.37 -4.20 9.32
N THR A 45 6.30 -2.91 8.99
CA THR A 45 6.86 -1.86 9.85
C THR A 45 5.91 -0.68 10.00
N GLU A 46 5.89 -0.11 11.20
CA GLU A 46 5.27 1.19 11.51
C GLU A 46 6.28 2.35 11.40
N GLU A 47 7.58 2.05 11.25
CA GLU A 47 8.64 3.06 11.11
C GLU A 47 8.59 3.75 9.74
N PRO A 48 9.08 5.00 9.62
CA PRO A 48 9.12 5.71 8.34
C PRO A 48 9.90 4.93 7.28
N TRP A 49 9.18 4.40 6.29
CA TRP A 49 9.81 3.79 5.12
C TRP A 49 10.44 4.89 4.26
N THR A 50 11.75 4.79 4.02
CA THR A 50 12.52 5.82 3.33
C THR A 50 13.07 5.28 2.02
N ILE A 51 12.76 5.96 0.91
CA ILE A 51 13.44 5.75 -0.37
C ILE A 51 14.62 6.73 -0.43
N ASP A 52 15.85 6.21 -0.50
CA ASP A 52 17.02 7.02 -0.83
C ASP A 52 17.39 6.83 -2.33
N PRO A 53 17.19 7.85 -3.18
CA PRO A 53 17.51 7.78 -4.60
C PRO A 53 18.97 7.43 -4.91
N LYS A 54 19.91 7.65 -3.98
CA LYS A 54 21.34 7.30 -4.18
C LYS A 54 21.57 5.80 -4.28
N HIS A 55 20.67 5.01 -3.72
CA HIS A 55 20.75 3.55 -3.73
C HIS A 55 19.91 2.92 -4.84
N LEU A 56 19.24 3.73 -5.67
CA LEU A 56 18.42 3.27 -6.78
C LEU A 56 19.16 3.40 -8.12
N PRO A 57 19.09 2.37 -8.98
CA PRO A 57 19.55 2.50 -10.36
C PRO A 57 18.86 3.65 -11.11
N ILE A 58 19.58 4.29 -12.02
CA ILE A 58 19.00 5.31 -12.90
C ILE A 58 17.88 4.67 -13.73
N GLY A 59 16.70 5.31 -13.73
CA GLY A 59 15.52 4.81 -14.42
C GLY A 59 14.53 4.06 -13.52
N THR A 60 14.83 3.87 -12.24
CA THR A 60 13.84 3.37 -11.27
C THR A 60 12.59 4.25 -11.27
N LYS A 61 11.42 3.60 -11.31
CA LYS A 61 10.11 4.24 -11.19
C LYS A 61 9.51 3.92 -9.83
N VAL A 62 8.93 4.93 -9.18
CA VAL A 62 8.15 4.78 -7.96
C VAL A 62 6.71 5.18 -8.29
N GLU A 63 5.78 4.25 -8.14
CA GLU A 63 4.35 4.49 -8.38
C GLU A 63 3.60 4.41 -7.05
N ILE A 64 2.75 5.40 -6.77
CA ILE A 64 1.84 5.40 -5.62
C ILE A 64 0.42 5.34 -6.17
N LYS A 65 -0.36 4.37 -5.71
CA LYS A 65 -1.76 4.18 -6.10
C LYS A 65 -2.62 4.21 -4.84
N PHE A 66 -3.65 5.05 -4.85
CA PHE A 66 -4.60 5.17 -3.75
C PHE A 66 -5.86 4.37 -4.07
N PRO A 67 -6.51 3.76 -3.06
CA PRO A 67 -7.79 3.10 -3.26
C PRO A 67 -8.87 4.13 -3.60
N HIS A 68 -9.70 3.79 -4.57
CA HIS A 68 -10.86 4.56 -4.99
C HIS A 68 -12.14 3.79 -4.66
N CYS A 69 -13.23 4.52 -4.41
CA CYS A 69 -14.52 3.92 -4.14
C CYS A 69 -14.93 3.03 -5.32
N PRO A 70 -15.25 1.74 -5.09
CA PRO A 70 -15.68 0.84 -6.16
C PRO A 70 -16.97 1.25 -6.86
N GLU A 71 -17.78 2.10 -6.22
CA GLU A 71 -19.08 2.53 -6.75
C GLU A 71 -19.02 3.82 -7.57
N CYS A 72 -18.19 4.79 -7.14
CA CYS A 72 -18.15 6.12 -7.74
C CYS A 72 -16.78 6.55 -8.27
N ASP A 73 -15.74 5.72 -8.10
CA ASP A 73 -14.36 5.99 -8.53
C ASP A 73 -13.75 7.29 -7.97
N LEU A 74 -14.24 7.72 -6.81
CA LEU A 74 -13.72 8.87 -6.07
C LEU A 74 -12.78 8.41 -4.96
N SER A 75 -11.79 9.23 -4.62
CA SER A 75 -10.92 8.98 -3.47
C SER A 75 -11.71 9.01 -2.17
N GLN A 76 -11.20 8.34 -1.14
CA GLN A 76 -11.82 8.29 0.18
C GLN A 76 -12.09 9.69 0.76
N GLU A 77 -11.21 10.66 0.51
CA GLU A 77 -11.33 12.03 1.05
C GLU A 77 -12.54 12.80 0.51
N VAL A 78 -13.02 12.47 -0.70
CA VAL A 78 -14.09 13.21 -1.40
C VAL A 78 -15.33 12.37 -1.69
N CYS A 79 -15.31 11.08 -1.37
CA CYS A 79 -16.42 10.17 -1.58
C CYS A 79 -17.51 10.35 -0.51
N ASP A 80 -18.74 10.66 -0.93
CA ASP A 80 -19.90 10.84 -0.04
C ASP A 80 -21.07 9.88 -0.35
N CYS A 81 -20.87 8.86 -1.19
CA CYS A 81 -21.94 7.96 -1.64
C CYS A 81 -22.45 6.97 -0.57
N GLY A 82 -21.87 6.99 0.64
CA GLY A 82 -22.24 6.09 1.73
C GLY A 82 -21.56 4.71 1.68
N PHE A 83 -20.56 4.53 0.82
CA PHE A 83 -19.75 3.30 0.77
C PHE A 83 -19.08 3.03 2.13
N ASP A 84 -19.19 1.78 2.61
CA ASP A 84 -18.60 1.34 3.87
C ASP A 84 -17.09 1.06 3.70
N TRP A 85 -16.32 2.13 3.75
CA TRP A 85 -14.85 2.09 3.64
C TRP A 85 -14.21 1.25 4.74
N GLU A 86 -14.72 1.29 5.97
CA GLU A 86 -14.11 0.60 7.10
C GLU A 86 -14.20 -0.92 6.93
N THR A 87 -15.40 -1.44 6.64
CA THR A 87 -15.60 -2.88 6.40
C THR A 87 -14.81 -3.34 5.17
N TRP A 88 -14.77 -2.52 4.11
CA TRP A 88 -14.01 -2.85 2.90
C TRP A 88 -12.50 -2.92 3.16
N ILE A 89 -11.94 -1.95 3.89
CA ILE A 89 -10.51 -1.92 4.26
C ILE A 89 -10.16 -3.17 5.08
N LYS A 90 -10.95 -3.51 6.11
CA LYS A 90 -10.70 -4.69 6.95
C LYS A 90 -10.73 -5.99 6.15
N ASN A 91 -11.69 -6.15 5.23
CA ASN A 91 -11.83 -7.39 4.47
C ASN A 91 -10.81 -7.52 3.32
N THR A 92 -10.28 -6.40 2.82
CA THR A 92 -9.40 -6.39 1.64
C THR A 92 -7.93 -6.29 2.02
N TYR A 93 -7.61 -5.53 3.07
CA TYR A 93 -6.25 -5.19 3.48
C TYR A 93 -5.90 -5.61 4.91
N GLY A 94 -6.84 -6.25 5.63
CA GLY A 94 -6.61 -6.81 6.96
C GLY A 94 -5.89 -8.15 6.98
#